data_AF-A0A498HI21-F1
#
_entry.id   AF-A0A498HI21-F1
#
_cell.length_a   1.000
_cell.length_b   1.000
_cell.length_c   1.000
_cell.angle_alpha   90.00
_cell.angle_beta   90.00
_cell.angle_gamma   90.00
#
_symmetry.space_group_name_H-M   'P 1'
#
loop_
_entity.id
_entity.type
_entity.pdbx_description
1 polymer ?
#
loop_
_entity_poly.entity_id
_entity_poly.type
_entity_poly.pdbx_seq_one_letter_code
_entity_poly.pdbx_strand_id
1 'polypeptide(L)'
;MTTTLAHSSAPIVIFSSSSSHSTSKLGFNGTDGTRVSEIVRSSLTFKAAKFTIFYDRARGRDGNGERNEGEEKGGNEEMDDRAVNLQFLINGLELGRWDMATLFFLLKFTEPQRQKLKTEAFRPWSPPSMASMATLFVKTPYPSHSFPKTSTTHFFPALKLSTHLGSKPRTPQRLRISNGLIEPDGGKLVELFVHESKKGETKKEAAALPRIKLSRIDLQWVHVISEGWSSPLRGFMRESEFLQTLHFNSLRLDDGSVVNMSVPIVLAIDDAQKRRICESTRVALVDSDDNLIAILKDIEIYKHHKEERIARTWGTTAPGLPYVDQAITNAGNWLIGGDLEVLEPIKYNDGLDRFRLSPAQLREEFTKRNADAVFAFQLRNPVHNGHALLMTDTRRRLLEMGYKNPILLLHPLGGYTKADDVPLSWRMKQHEKVLEDGVLDPETTVVSIFPSPMHYAGPTEVQWHAKARINAGADFYIVGRDPAGMGHPTEKRDLYDADHGKKVLSMAPGLERLNILPFKVAAYDKTQGKMAFFDPSRPQDFLFISGTKMRTLARNKENPPEGFMCPSGWEVLVDYYDSLAPADNGKVPEAVPA
;
A
#
# COMPACT_ATOMS: atom_id res chain seq x y z
N MET A 1 -29.70 -38.39 -44.52
CA MET A 1 -29.08 -37.21 -45.16
C MET A 1 -27.98 -36.72 -44.25
N THR A 2 -26.75 -36.77 -44.74
CA THR A 2 -25.52 -36.36 -44.04
C THR A 2 -25.31 -34.86 -44.24
N THR A 3 -25.01 -34.13 -43.16
CA THR A 3 -24.65 -32.70 -43.23
C THR A 3 -23.27 -32.51 -42.62
N THR A 4 -22.31 -32.17 -43.47
CA THR A 4 -20.92 -31.88 -43.12
C THR A 4 -20.80 -30.57 -42.34
N LEU A 5 -19.99 -30.57 -41.29
CA LEU A 5 -19.48 -29.35 -40.65
C LEU A 5 -18.06 -29.08 -41.14
N ALA A 6 -17.82 -27.88 -41.64
CA ALA A 6 -16.51 -27.47 -42.14
C ALA A 6 -15.59 -27.08 -40.96
N HIS A 7 -14.38 -27.66 -40.92
CA HIS A 7 -13.32 -27.21 -40.04
C HIS A 7 -12.62 -25.98 -40.65
N SER A 8 -12.42 -24.95 -39.82
CA SER A 8 -11.58 -23.79 -40.10
C SER A 8 -10.37 -23.84 -39.18
N SER A 9 -9.22 -24.29 -39.69
CA SER A 9 -7.96 -24.36 -38.94
C SER A 9 -7.09 -23.13 -39.27
N ALA A 10 -6.76 -22.33 -38.26
CA ALA A 10 -5.81 -21.22 -38.40
C ALA A 10 -4.47 -21.62 -37.74
N PRO A 11 -3.36 -21.75 -38.49
CA PRO A 11 -2.06 -22.04 -37.91
C PRO A 11 -1.43 -20.78 -37.30
N ILE A 12 -0.94 -20.89 -36.06
CA ILE A 12 -0.09 -19.86 -35.45
C ILE A 12 1.37 -20.23 -35.70
N VAL A 13 2.08 -19.36 -36.42
CA VAL A 13 3.53 -19.47 -36.64
C VAL A 13 4.24 -18.68 -35.54
N ILE A 14 5.13 -19.34 -34.79
CA ILE A 14 5.96 -18.70 -33.76
C ILE A 14 7.39 -18.58 -34.31
N PHE A 15 7.91 -17.35 -34.39
CA PHE A 15 9.31 -17.10 -34.69
C PHE A 15 10.14 -17.13 -33.40
N SER A 16 11.23 -17.89 -33.38
CA SER A 16 12.25 -17.82 -32.33
C SER A 16 13.47 -17.02 -32.83
N SER A 17 13.76 -15.89 -32.18
CA SER A 17 15.00 -15.14 -32.43
C SER A 17 16.10 -15.67 -31.51
N SER A 18 17.05 -16.43 -32.06
CA SER A 18 18.25 -16.86 -31.36
C SER A 18 19.31 -15.75 -31.35
N SER A 19 19.71 -15.30 -30.16
CA SER A 19 20.90 -14.44 -29.97
C SER A 19 21.84 -15.09 -28.95
N SER A 20 22.83 -15.83 -29.45
CA SER A 20 23.93 -16.34 -28.65
C SER A 20 25.09 -15.35 -28.65
N HIS A 21 25.66 -15.06 -27.47
CA HIS A 21 27.10 -15.05 -27.16
C HIS A 21 27.40 -14.18 -25.91
N SER A 22 27.76 -14.82 -24.81
CA SER A 22 28.94 -14.46 -24.01
C SER A 22 29.25 -15.59 -23.03
N THR A 23 30.53 -15.95 -22.92
CA THR A 23 31.01 -17.09 -22.12
C THR A 23 31.65 -16.62 -20.82
N SER A 24 31.27 -17.22 -19.68
CA SER A 24 32.18 -17.38 -18.55
C SER A 24 31.87 -18.67 -17.78
N LYS A 25 32.93 -19.42 -17.45
CA LYS A 25 32.87 -20.72 -16.77
C LYS A 25 32.68 -20.52 -15.26
N LEU A 26 31.85 -21.34 -14.63
CA LEU A 26 32.18 -22.08 -13.40
C LEU A 26 31.03 -23.05 -13.11
N GLY A 27 31.35 -24.33 -12.90
CA GLY A 27 30.36 -25.39 -12.70
C GLY A 27 30.29 -25.84 -11.25
N PHE A 28 29.17 -26.44 -10.88
CA PHE A 28 29.08 -27.36 -9.75
C PHE A 28 28.18 -28.54 -10.12
N ASN A 29 28.57 -29.72 -9.64
CA ASN A 29 27.88 -30.99 -9.84
C ASN A 29 27.29 -31.39 -8.48
N GLY A 30 26.00 -31.70 -8.41
CA GLY A 30 25.34 -32.05 -7.15
C GLY A 30 23.89 -32.47 -7.39
N THR A 31 23.55 -33.70 -7.01
CA THR A 31 22.27 -34.34 -7.30
C THR A 31 21.24 -34.11 -6.20
N ASP A 32 20.13 -33.44 -6.51
CA ASP A 32 18.96 -33.39 -5.64
C ASP A 32 18.13 -34.67 -5.72
N GLY A 33 17.71 -35.15 -4.55
CA GLY A 33 16.81 -36.30 -4.42
C GLY A 33 15.82 -36.10 -3.29
N THR A 34 14.72 -35.38 -3.53
CA THR A 34 13.61 -35.27 -2.58
C THR A 34 12.27 -35.56 -3.28
N ARG A 35 11.50 -36.50 -2.73
CA ARG A 35 10.18 -36.92 -3.24
C ARG A 35 9.10 -35.90 -2.85
N VAL A 36 8.11 -35.70 -3.72
CA VAL A 36 6.84 -35.02 -3.37
C VAL A 36 5.74 -36.08 -3.23
N SER A 37 4.99 -36.00 -2.13
CA SER A 37 3.83 -36.86 -1.83
C SER A 37 2.50 -36.20 -2.24
N GLU A 38 1.50 -37.06 -2.45
CA GLU A 38 0.18 -36.86 -3.08
C GLU A 38 -0.62 -35.55 -2.92
N ILE A 39 -1.48 -35.33 -3.91
CA ILE A 39 -2.46 -34.23 -4.04
C ILE A 39 -3.88 -34.76 -3.78
N VAL A 40 -4.64 -34.11 -2.90
CA VAL A 40 -6.09 -34.36 -2.72
C VAL A 40 -6.91 -33.37 -3.57
N ARG A 41 -7.98 -33.85 -4.22
CA ARG A 41 -8.73 -33.14 -5.29
C ARG A 41 -10.01 -32.45 -4.84
N SER A 42 -10.33 -31.32 -5.48
CA SER A 42 -11.66 -30.98 -6.03
C SER A 42 -11.53 -29.81 -7.04
N SER A 43 -12.41 -29.55 -8.02
CA SER A 43 -13.23 -30.45 -8.85
C SER A 43 -13.80 -29.68 -10.07
N LEU A 44 -13.09 -29.67 -11.21
CA LEU A 44 -13.63 -29.26 -12.53
C LEU A 44 -12.84 -29.98 -13.63
N THR A 45 -13.53 -30.46 -14.68
CA THR A 45 -12.90 -31.25 -15.75
C THR A 45 -13.62 -31.03 -17.09
N PHE A 46 -12.87 -30.85 -18.18
CA PHE A 46 -13.39 -30.78 -19.55
C PHE A 46 -12.70 -31.82 -20.44
N LYS A 47 -13.40 -32.31 -21.49
CA LYS A 47 -12.83 -33.22 -22.50
C LYS A 47 -12.38 -32.43 -23.74
N ALA A 48 -11.22 -32.79 -24.28
CA ALA A 48 -10.73 -32.36 -25.58
C ALA A 48 -10.36 -33.61 -26.41
N ALA A 49 -10.59 -33.57 -27.72
CA ALA A 49 -10.34 -34.71 -28.61
C ALA A 49 -8.89 -34.73 -29.15
N LYS A 50 -8.43 -35.94 -29.52
CA LYS A 50 -7.05 -36.30 -29.94
C LYS A 50 -6.30 -35.24 -30.76
N PHE A 51 -4.99 -35.13 -30.48
CA PHE A 51 -4.00 -34.44 -31.31
C PHE A 51 -2.73 -35.28 -31.43
N THR A 52 -2.10 -35.27 -32.60
CA THR A 52 -0.85 -36.01 -32.89
C THR A 52 0.33 -35.04 -32.89
N ILE A 53 1.45 -35.42 -32.25
CA ILE A 53 2.69 -34.63 -32.22
C ILE A 53 3.64 -35.17 -33.28
N PHE A 54 4.15 -34.30 -34.16
CA PHE A 54 5.28 -34.59 -35.03
C PHE A 54 6.56 -34.01 -34.44
N TYR A 55 7.61 -34.83 -34.33
CA TYR A 55 8.97 -34.40 -34.00
C TYR A 55 9.81 -34.30 -35.26
N ASP A 56 10.32 -33.10 -35.55
CA ASP A 56 11.29 -32.90 -36.63
C ASP A 56 12.69 -32.74 -36.03
N ARG A 57 13.58 -33.72 -36.27
CA ARG A 57 14.91 -33.80 -35.63
C ARG A 57 15.96 -33.19 -36.54
N ALA A 58 16.24 -31.90 -36.34
CA ALA A 58 17.24 -31.17 -37.11
C ALA A 58 18.63 -31.85 -37.03
N ARG A 59 19.20 -32.21 -38.19
CA ARG A 59 20.53 -32.80 -38.31
C ARG A 59 21.61 -31.73 -38.17
N GLY A 60 22.45 -31.84 -37.13
CA GLY A 60 23.73 -31.13 -37.10
C GLY A 60 24.70 -31.70 -38.13
N ARG A 61 25.46 -30.84 -38.81
CA ARG A 61 26.64 -31.24 -39.60
C ARG A 61 27.88 -31.08 -38.74
N ASP A 62 28.31 -32.17 -38.12
CA ASP A 62 29.67 -32.27 -37.61
C ASP A 62 30.62 -32.72 -38.71
N GLY A 63 31.73 -32.00 -38.86
CA GLY A 63 32.77 -32.30 -39.83
C GLY A 63 33.78 -33.30 -39.29
N ASN A 64 33.45 -34.59 -39.32
CA ASN A 64 34.43 -35.65 -39.58
C ASN A 64 33.69 -36.96 -39.95
N GLY A 65 34.27 -37.70 -40.89
CA GLY A 65 33.56 -38.81 -41.52
C GLY A 65 33.69 -40.14 -40.77
N GLU A 66 32.60 -40.89 -40.73
CA GLU A 66 32.60 -42.31 -41.11
C GLU A 66 31.17 -42.71 -41.52
N ARG A 67 31.04 -43.74 -42.36
CA ARG A 67 29.74 -44.21 -42.86
C ARG A 67 29.16 -45.22 -41.89
N ASN A 68 27.87 -45.13 -41.59
CA ASN A 68 27.03 -46.30 -41.33
C ASN A 68 25.60 -46.04 -41.82
N GLU A 69 25.04 -47.04 -42.48
CA GLU A 69 23.67 -47.01 -43.02
C GLU A 69 22.69 -47.52 -41.96
N GLY A 70 21.52 -46.90 -41.86
CA GLY A 70 20.48 -47.27 -40.90
C GLY A 70 19.23 -46.44 -41.09
N GLU A 71 18.22 -47.00 -41.76
CA GLU A 71 16.87 -46.43 -41.79
C GLU A 71 16.12 -46.82 -40.52
N GLU A 72 15.74 -45.85 -39.69
CA GLU A 72 14.68 -46.04 -38.69
C GLU A 72 13.48 -45.16 -39.02
N LYS A 73 12.31 -45.80 -39.15
CA LYS A 73 11.04 -45.15 -39.44
C LYS A 73 10.48 -44.50 -38.16
N GLY A 74 10.07 -43.25 -38.25
CA GLY A 74 9.31 -42.61 -37.17
C GLY A 74 7.97 -43.31 -36.95
N GLY A 75 7.70 -43.70 -35.70
CA GLY A 75 6.40 -44.25 -35.28
C GLY A 75 5.44 -43.16 -34.82
N ASN A 76 4.16 -43.31 -35.15
CA ASN A 76 3.09 -42.53 -34.53
C ASN A 76 2.67 -43.20 -33.21
N GLU A 77 2.76 -42.50 -32.09
CA GLU A 77 2.03 -42.86 -30.87
C GLU A 77 0.69 -42.12 -30.81
N GLU A 78 -0.43 -42.85 -30.83
CA GLU A 78 -1.71 -42.31 -30.40
C GLU A 78 -1.86 -42.49 -28.89
N MET A 79 -2.05 -41.38 -28.16
CA MET A 79 -2.42 -41.40 -26.74
C MET A 79 -3.91 -41.08 -26.58
N ASP A 80 -4.62 -41.88 -25.79
CA ASP A 80 -6.07 -41.76 -25.55
C ASP A 80 -6.40 -40.94 -24.29
N ASP A 81 -7.64 -40.44 -24.22
CA ASP A 81 -8.20 -39.49 -23.23
C ASP A 81 -7.45 -39.37 -21.87
N ARG A 82 -6.69 -38.28 -21.66
CA ARG A 82 -6.27 -37.81 -20.33
C ARG A 82 -6.73 -36.38 -20.07
N ALA A 83 -7.27 -36.15 -18.88
CA ALA A 83 -7.61 -34.80 -18.40
C ALA A 83 -6.34 -34.00 -18.10
N VAL A 84 -6.22 -32.80 -18.67
CA VAL A 84 -5.14 -31.86 -18.41
C VAL A 84 -5.62 -30.80 -17.42
N ASN A 85 -4.82 -30.53 -16.38
CA ASN A 85 -5.11 -29.50 -15.38
C ASN A 85 -4.17 -28.32 -15.63
N LEU A 86 -4.70 -27.14 -15.94
CA LEU A 86 -3.88 -26.00 -16.40
C LEU A 86 -3.54 -25.07 -15.23
N GLN A 87 -2.27 -25.04 -14.84
CA GLN A 87 -1.72 -24.15 -13.83
C GLN A 87 -0.60 -23.30 -14.45
N PHE A 88 -0.84 -22.02 -14.71
CA PHE A 88 0.21 -21.00 -14.89
C PHE A 88 -0.28 -19.68 -14.28
N LEU A 89 0.34 -19.14 -13.22
CA LEU A 89 1.61 -18.41 -13.15
C LEU A 89 1.59 -17.07 -13.91
N ILE A 90 1.50 -15.98 -13.15
CA ILE A 90 1.94 -14.64 -13.58
C ILE A 90 3.21 -14.32 -12.79
N ASN A 91 4.36 -14.51 -13.43
CA ASN A 91 5.57 -13.76 -13.11
C ASN A 91 5.71 -12.63 -14.13
N GLY A 92 6.08 -11.44 -13.63
CA GLY A 92 6.48 -10.22 -14.35
C GLY A 92 6.17 -10.10 -15.86
N LEU A 93 5.19 -9.26 -16.19
CA LEU A 93 5.06 -8.67 -17.53
C LEU A 93 4.76 -7.17 -17.40
N GLU A 94 5.77 -6.34 -17.68
CA GLU A 94 5.60 -4.89 -17.81
C GLU A 94 4.80 -4.59 -19.09
N LEU A 95 3.53 -4.22 -18.94
CA LEU A 95 2.70 -3.82 -20.06
C LEU A 95 2.92 -2.34 -20.41
N GLY A 96 3.79 -2.12 -21.39
CA GLY A 96 3.92 -0.83 -22.06
C GLY A 96 2.60 -0.39 -22.71
N ARG A 97 2.39 0.94 -22.80
CA ARG A 97 1.22 1.53 -23.46
C ARG A 97 1.20 1.22 -24.97
N TRP A 98 0.63 0.09 -25.39
CA TRP A 98 -0.04 -0.08 -26.71
C TRP A 98 -1.02 -1.28 -26.77
N ASP A 99 -0.96 -2.25 -25.85
CA ASP A 99 -1.75 -3.51 -25.95
C ASP A 99 -3.09 -3.55 -25.18
N MET A 100 -3.75 -2.40 -24.98
CA MET A 100 -5.10 -2.35 -24.37
C MET A 100 -6.20 -2.96 -25.27
N ALA A 101 -5.92 -3.18 -26.56
CA ALA A 101 -6.88 -3.77 -27.50
C ALA A 101 -7.11 -5.27 -27.25
N THR A 102 -6.08 -6.00 -26.82
CA THR A 102 -6.13 -7.45 -26.62
C THR A 102 -7.00 -7.85 -25.42
N LEU A 103 -6.99 -7.04 -24.36
CA LEU A 103 -7.80 -7.28 -23.15
C LEU A 103 -9.31 -7.08 -23.42
N PHE A 104 -9.68 -6.15 -24.29
CA PHE A 104 -11.07 -5.93 -24.71
C PHE A 104 -11.64 -7.08 -25.56
N PHE A 105 -10.79 -7.88 -26.20
CA PHE A 105 -11.23 -9.02 -27.02
C PHE A 105 -11.60 -10.24 -26.15
N LEU A 106 -10.92 -10.41 -25.01
CA LEU A 106 -11.17 -11.53 -24.07
C LEU A 106 -12.43 -11.33 -23.20
N LEU A 107 -12.78 -10.09 -22.84
CA LEU A 107 -13.93 -9.79 -21.99
C LEU A 107 -15.30 -9.85 -22.69
N LYS A 108 -15.36 -10.13 -24.00
CA LYS A 108 -16.62 -10.15 -24.78
C LYS A 108 -17.21 -11.53 -25.10
N PHE A 109 -16.62 -12.62 -24.60
CA PHE A 109 -17.04 -13.98 -24.94
C PHE A 109 -17.71 -14.78 -23.80
N THR A 110 -18.11 -14.13 -22.71
CA THR A 110 -18.85 -14.75 -21.59
C THR A 110 -20.21 -14.11 -21.34
N GLU A 111 -21.07 -14.02 -22.37
CA GLU A 111 -22.49 -13.66 -22.20
C GLU A 111 -23.37 -14.27 -23.32
N PRO A 112 -24.32 -15.17 -23.02
CA PRO A 112 -25.14 -15.84 -24.03
C PRO A 112 -26.41 -15.04 -24.36
N GLN A 113 -26.31 -14.01 -25.21
CA GLN A 113 -27.48 -13.32 -25.79
C GLN A 113 -27.69 -13.67 -27.27
N ARG A 114 -28.81 -14.33 -27.57
CA ARG A 114 -29.25 -14.59 -28.95
C ARG A 114 -29.91 -13.34 -29.53
N GLN A 115 -29.28 -12.67 -30.50
CA GLN A 115 -30.03 -11.91 -31.51
C GLN A 115 -29.29 -11.84 -32.85
N LYS A 116 -30.07 -11.99 -33.93
CA LYS A 116 -29.59 -11.98 -35.32
C LYS A 116 -29.29 -10.54 -35.76
N LEU A 117 -28.13 -10.30 -36.37
CA LEU A 117 -27.88 -9.12 -37.19
C LEU A 117 -27.29 -9.52 -38.55
N LYS A 118 -27.68 -8.76 -39.58
CA LYS A 118 -27.31 -8.99 -40.98
C LYS A 118 -26.01 -8.25 -41.36
N THR A 119 -25.48 -8.63 -42.52
CA THR A 119 -24.18 -8.29 -43.11
C THR A 119 -24.02 -6.84 -43.62
N GLU A 120 -22.73 -6.41 -43.66
CA GLU A 120 -22.09 -5.56 -44.70
C GLU A 120 -22.50 -4.07 -44.85
N ALA A 121 -21.66 -3.11 -45.30
CA ALA A 121 -20.24 -3.09 -45.73
C ALA A 121 -19.58 -1.68 -45.48
N PHE A 122 -18.40 -1.42 -46.08
CA PHE A 122 -17.40 -0.40 -45.70
C PHE A 122 -17.16 0.71 -46.78
N ARG A 123 -16.57 1.87 -46.38
CA ARG A 123 -15.91 2.97 -47.20
C ARG A 123 -16.81 4.02 -47.92
N PRO A 124 -16.28 5.20 -48.36
CA PRO A 124 -15.38 6.16 -47.69
C PRO A 124 -15.87 7.65 -47.82
N TRP A 125 -14.98 8.65 -47.96
CA TRP A 125 -15.15 10.06 -47.48
C TRP A 125 -15.22 11.16 -48.60
N SER A 126 -16.13 12.16 -48.41
CA SER A 126 -16.14 13.56 -48.97
C SER A 126 -16.33 13.79 -50.50
N PRO A 127 -16.71 15.00 -51.02
CA PRO A 127 -17.10 16.30 -50.41
C PRO A 127 -18.52 16.84 -50.87
N PRO A 128 -18.98 18.09 -50.59
CA PRO A 128 -20.41 18.47 -50.60
C PRO A 128 -20.92 19.36 -51.77
N SER A 129 -22.24 19.35 -52.04
CA SER A 129 -22.96 20.53 -52.59
C SER A 129 -24.50 20.52 -52.40
N MET A 130 -25.03 21.75 -52.39
CA MET A 130 -26.40 22.27 -52.31
C MET A 130 -27.66 21.47 -52.72
N ALA A 131 -28.71 21.72 -51.91
CA ALA A 131 -30.08 22.16 -52.27
C ALA A 131 -31.18 21.21 -52.79
N SER A 132 -32.35 21.46 -52.16
CA SER A 132 -33.71 21.49 -52.70
C SER A 132 -34.65 20.27 -52.57
N MET A 133 -35.90 20.67 -52.36
CA MET A 133 -37.15 19.95 -52.12
C MET A 133 -37.47 18.82 -53.11
N ALA A 134 -38.20 17.80 -52.65
CA ALA A 134 -39.61 17.63 -53.03
C ALA A 134 -40.34 16.58 -52.17
N THR A 135 -41.55 16.93 -51.73
CA THR A 135 -42.54 16.04 -51.11
C THR A 135 -43.24 15.18 -52.17
N LEU A 136 -43.69 13.96 -51.84
CA LEU A 136 -44.94 13.42 -52.39
C LEU A 136 -45.51 12.26 -51.55
N PHE A 137 -46.85 12.29 -51.38
CA PHE A 137 -47.67 11.36 -50.61
C PHE A 137 -48.26 10.24 -51.48
N VAL A 138 -48.42 9.02 -50.93
CA VAL A 138 -49.60 8.13 -51.09
C VAL A 138 -49.69 7.24 -49.83
N LYS A 139 -50.57 7.49 -48.84
CA LYS A 139 -52.00 7.05 -48.69
C LYS A 139 -52.28 5.53 -48.75
N THR A 140 -52.43 4.91 -47.56
CA THR A 140 -53.62 4.15 -47.02
C THR A 140 -54.43 3.18 -47.92
N PRO A 141 -55.07 2.08 -47.40
CA PRO A 141 -55.72 2.01 -46.07
C PRO A 141 -55.74 0.66 -45.28
N TYR A 142 -56.08 0.79 -43.98
CA TYR A 142 -56.99 0.01 -43.08
C TYR A 142 -57.70 -1.29 -43.58
N PRO A 143 -58.17 -2.22 -42.69
CA PRO A 143 -58.76 -1.92 -41.38
C PRO A 143 -58.46 -2.81 -40.15
N SER A 144 -59.00 -2.34 -39.02
CA SER A 144 -58.94 -2.85 -37.65
C SER A 144 -60.11 -3.79 -37.27
N HIS A 145 -59.91 -4.64 -36.26
CA HIS A 145 -60.99 -5.12 -35.38
C HIS A 145 -60.54 -5.12 -33.90
N SER A 146 -61.49 -5.04 -32.96
CA SER A 146 -61.23 -4.67 -31.57
C SER A 146 -62.24 -5.22 -30.56
N PHE A 147 -61.79 -5.31 -29.29
CA PHE A 147 -62.58 -5.46 -28.03
C PHE A 147 -63.20 -6.85 -27.72
N PRO A 148 -63.56 -7.16 -26.45
CA PRO A 148 -63.60 -6.31 -25.23
C PRO A 148 -62.76 -6.77 -24.01
N LYS A 149 -62.94 -6.05 -22.89
CA LYS A 149 -62.14 -6.07 -21.64
C LYS A 149 -62.90 -6.74 -20.47
N THR A 150 -62.16 -7.27 -19.49
CA THR A 150 -62.22 -7.01 -18.01
C THR A 150 -61.11 -7.86 -17.34
N SER A 151 -60.47 -7.51 -16.21
CA SER A 151 -60.69 -6.46 -15.20
C SER A 151 -59.37 -5.85 -14.64
N THR A 152 -59.49 -4.65 -14.07
CA THR A 152 -58.51 -3.91 -13.22
C THR A 152 -58.22 -4.64 -11.88
N THR A 153 -57.25 -4.31 -11.01
CA THR A 153 -56.36 -3.13 -10.74
C THR A 153 -55.14 -3.66 -9.92
N HIS A 154 -54.01 -3.00 -9.63
CA HIS A 154 -53.42 -1.65 -9.81
C HIS A 154 -51.89 -1.81 -10.08
N PHE A 155 -51.23 -0.79 -10.64
CA PHE A 155 -49.77 -0.55 -10.52
C PHE A 155 -49.48 0.96 -10.56
N PHE A 156 -48.35 1.39 -9.95
CA PHE A 156 -47.98 2.80 -9.77
C PHE A 156 -47.52 3.49 -11.09
N PRO A 157 -47.59 4.84 -11.19
CA PRO A 157 -47.37 5.55 -12.46
C PRO A 157 -45.88 5.68 -12.82
N ALA A 158 -45.57 5.54 -14.10
CA ALA A 158 -44.24 5.84 -14.65
C ALA A 158 -43.95 7.35 -14.65
N LEU A 159 -42.75 7.75 -14.21
CA LEU A 159 -42.27 9.12 -14.37
C LEU A 159 -42.03 9.44 -15.85
N LYS A 160 -42.55 10.60 -16.30
CA LYS A 160 -42.27 11.13 -17.64
C LYS A 160 -40.83 11.67 -17.70
N LEU A 161 -40.02 11.14 -18.60
CA LEU A 161 -38.71 11.69 -18.92
C LEU A 161 -38.90 12.95 -19.79
N SER A 162 -38.53 14.12 -19.29
CA SER A 162 -38.54 15.37 -20.05
C SER A 162 -37.15 15.67 -20.60
N THR A 163 -37.03 15.74 -21.93
CA THR A 163 -35.77 16.03 -22.62
C THR A 163 -35.58 17.54 -22.79
N HIS A 164 -34.84 18.17 -21.89
CA HIS A 164 -34.27 19.51 -22.11
C HIS A 164 -32.74 19.44 -22.19
N LEU A 165 -32.24 19.44 -23.43
CA LEU A 165 -30.82 19.68 -23.72
C LEU A 165 -30.54 21.19 -23.59
N GLY A 166 -29.89 21.59 -22.50
CA GLY A 166 -29.43 22.95 -22.27
C GLY A 166 -28.03 22.94 -21.65
N SER A 167 -26.99 23.08 -22.49
CA SER A 167 -25.60 23.09 -22.04
C SER A 167 -25.27 24.40 -21.31
N LYS A 168 -25.39 24.42 -19.99
CA LYS A 168 -24.78 25.48 -19.16
C LYS A 168 -23.29 25.17 -18.92
N PRO A 169 -22.41 26.19 -18.95
CA PRO A 169 -21.00 25.99 -18.59
C PRO A 169 -20.89 25.52 -17.14
N ARG A 170 -19.99 24.57 -16.88
CA ARG A 170 -19.66 24.13 -15.52
C ARG A 170 -19.04 25.29 -14.75
N THR A 171 -19.78 25.86 -13.80
CA THR A 171 -19.18 26.62 -12.71
C THR A 171 -18.24 25.73 -11.92
N PRO A 172 -17.13 26.27 -11.35
CA PRO A 172 -16.30 25.50 -10.42
C PRO A 172 -17.17 25.01 -9.27
N GLN A 173 -17.07 23.74 -8.91
CA GLN A 173 -17.65 23.26 -7.66
C GLN A 173 -16.92 23.97 -6.52
N ARG A 174 -17.58 24.96 -5.91
CA ARG A 174 -17.15 25.54 -4.63
C ARG A 174 -17.12 24.41 -3.61
N LEU A 175 -15.92 24.01 -3.20
CA LEU A 175 -15.72 23.05 -2.12
C LEU A 175 -16.60 23.49 -0.94
N ARG A 176 -17.51 22.60 -0.50
CA ARG A 176 -18.29 22.85 0.71
C ARG A 176 -17.33 22.66 1.88
N ILE A 177 -16.93 23.76 2.51
CA ILE A 177 -16.26 23.73 3.80
C ILE A 177 -17.23 23.07 4.78
N SER A 178 -16.89 21.88 5.24
CA SER A 178 -17.57 21.18 6.34
C SER A 178 -16.91 21.58 7.64
N ASN A 179 -17.66 22.18 8.58
CA ASN A 179 -17.14 22.58 9.89
C ASN A 179 -17.03 21.38 10.85
N GLY A 180 -16.39 20.29 10.42
CA GLY A 180 -16.24 19.06 11.20
C GLY A 180 -15.07 18.24 10.68
N LEU A 181 -14.34 17.63 11.62
CA LEU A 181 -13.19 16.77 11.35
C LEU A 181 -13.60 15.55 10.50
N ILE A 182 -12.71 15.08 9.64
CA ILE A 182 -12.93 13.87 8.86
C ILE A 182 -13.30 12.67 9.76
N GLU A 183 -14.32 11.90 9.38
CA GLU A 183 -14.76 10.73 10.16
C GLU A 183 -13.68 9.62 10.19
N PRO A 184 -13.61 8.78 11.24
CA PRO A 184 -12.77 7.58 11.22
C PRO A 184 -13.22 6.56 10.17
N ASP A 185 -12.33 5.65 9.77
CA ASP A 185 -12.69 4.52 8.89
C ASP A 185 -13.71 3.59 9.61
N GLY A 186 -14.79 3.24 8.91
CA GLY A 186 -15.95 2.56 9.53
C GLY A 186 -16.89 3.48 10.32
N GLY A 187 -16.68 4.81 10.28
CA GLY A 187 -17.58 5.81 10.86
C GLY A 187 -17.41 6.05 12.37
N LYS A 188 -16.48 5.37 13.03
CA LYS A 188 -16.08 5.64 14.43
C LYS A 188 -14.71 5.02 14.73
N LEU A 189 -14.02 5.57 15.73
CA LEU A 189 -12.82 4.93 16.27
C LEU A 189 -13.19 3.61 16.97
N VAL A 190 -12.33 2.62 16.81
CA VAL A 190 -12.41 1.32 17.49
C VAL A 190 -11.23 1.21 18.43
N GLU A 191 -11.40 1.74 19.65
CA GLU A 191 -10.46 1.53 20.75
C GLU A 191 -10.71 0.16 21.39
N LEU A 192 -9.64 -0.54 21.80
CA LEU A 192 -9.68 -1.91 22.29
C LEU A 192 -9.33 -2.04 23.77
N PHE A 193 -9.53 -0.98 24.54
CA PHE A 193 -9.28 -0.98 25.98
C PHE A 193 -10.38 -1.71 26.76
N VAL A 194 -9.97 -2.52 27.74
CA VAL A 194 -10.89 -3.17 28.68
C VAL A 194 -11.53 -2.12 29.58
N HIS A 195 -12.86 -2.08 29.57
CA HIS A 195 -13.64 -1.20 30.44
C HIS A 195 -13.26 -1.39 31.92
N GLU A 196 -13.11 -0.29 32.67
CA GLU A 196 -12.53 -0.28 34.02
C GLU A 196 -13.14 -1.34 34.96
N SER A 197 -14.47 -1.47 34.96
CA SER A 197 -15.19 -2.46 35.78
C SER A 197 -14.84 -3.93 35.49
N LYS A 198 -14.32 -4.26 34.30
CA LYS A 198 -13.96 -5.63 33.90
C LYS A 198 -12.47 -5.95 34.11
N LYS A 199 -11.60 -4.96 34.34
CA LYS A 199 -10.15 -5.17 34.45
C LYS A 199 -9.77 -6.20 35.53
N GLY A 200 -10.46 -6.19 36.66
CA GLY A 200 -10.23 -7.15 37.75
C GLY A 200 -10.60 -8.60 37.40
N GLU A 201 -11.59 -8.79 36.52
CA GLU A 201 -11.97 -10.11 35.99
C GLU A 201 -10.98 -10.56 34.91
N THR A 202 -10.65 -9.67 33.97
CA THR A 202 -9.68 -9.93 32.89
C THR A 202 -8.29 -10.29 33.43
N LYS A 203 -7.81 -9.59 34.49
CA LYS A 203 -6.53 -9.91 35.15
C LYS A 203 -6.54 -11.30 35.82
N LYS A 204 -7.70 -11.77 36.31
CA LYS A 204 -7.85 -13.14 36.85
C LYS A 204 -7.93 -14.19 35.74
N GLU A 205 -8.67 -13.92 34.67
CA GLU A 205 -8.77 -14.81 33.49
C GLU A 205 -7.38 -15.09 32.91
N ALA A 206 -6.61 -14.03 32.64
CA ALA A 206 -5.30 -14.12 32.01
C ALA A 206 -4.26 -14.95 32.79
N ALA A 207 -4.39 -15.07 34.12
CA ALA A 207 -3.49 -15.86 34.95
C ALA A 207 -3.55 -17.37 34.63
N ALA A 208 -4.64 -17.84 34.05
CA ALA A 208 -4.82 -19.23 33.62
C ALA A 208 -4.54 -19.46 32.13
N LEU A 209 -4.25 -18.41 31.35
CA LEU A 209 -4.07 -18.52 29.89
C LEU A 209 -2.63 -18.86 29.49
N PRO A 210 -2.41 -19.57 28.37
CA PRO A 210 -1.10 -19.68 27.76
C PRO A 210 -0.57 -18.29 27.38
N ARG A 211 0.68 -18.01 27.78
CA ARG A 211 1.33 -16.70 27.62
C ARG A 211 2.16 -16.61 26.35
N ILE A 212 2.10 -15.46 25.68
CA ILE A 212 3.01 -15.04 24.61
C ILE A 212 3.75 -13.79 25.10
N LYS A 213 5.08 -13.82 25.06
CA LYS A 213 5.94 -12.69 25.41
C LYS A 213 6.13 -11.81 24.17
N LEU A 214 5.74 -10.54 24.28
CA LEU A 214 5.81 -9.55 23.22
C LEU A 214 7.24 -9.06 23.06
N SER A 215 7.70 -8.88 21.81
CA SER A 215 8.84 -8.01 21.54
C SER A 215 8.43 -6.53 21.67
N ARG A 216 9.42 -5.63 21.67
CA ARG A 216 9.16 -4.19 21.65
C ARG A 216 8.33 -3.74 20.44
N ILE A 217 8.52 -4.37 19.27
CA ILE A 217 7.76 -4.06 18.05
C ILE A 217 6.32 -4.57 18.20
N ASP A 218 6.11 -5.74 18.80
CA ASP A 218 4.76 -6.25 19.07
C ASP A 218 4.01 -5.37 20.07
N LEU A 219 4.68 -4.86 21.11
CA LEU A 219 4.11 -3.89 22.06
C LEU A 219 3.73 -2.56 21.38
N GLN A 220 4.55 -2.09 20.43
CA GLN A 220 4.22 -0.92 19.59
C GLN A 220 3.02 -1.19 18.68
N TRP A 221 2.86 -2.42 18.17
CA TRP A 221 1.63 -2.79 17.44
C TRP A 221 0.41 -2.90 18.36
N VAL A 222 0.53 -3.46 19.57
CA VAL A 222 -0.55 -3.45 20.56
C VAL A 222 -1.02 -2.01 20.83
N HIS A 223 -0.10 -1.06 21.01
CA HIS A 223 -0.41 0.37 21.15
C HIS A 223 -1.18 0.93 19.94
N VAL A 224 -0.67 0.70 18.72
CA VAL A 224 -1.32 1.14 17.47
C VAL A 224 -2.77 0.63 17.37
N ILE A 225 -3.00 -0.64 17.68
CA ILE A 225 -4.33 -1.24 17.57
C ILE A 225 -5.22 -0.74 18.73
N SER A 226 -4.70 -0.65 19.96
CA SER A 226 -5.49 -0.32 21.16
C SER A 226 -6.16 1.04 21.10
N GLU A 227 -5.48 2.02 20.50
CA GLU A 227 -5.98 3.39 20.34
C GLU A 227 -6.77 3.60 19.05
N GLY A 228 -6.99 2.56 18.25
CA GLY A 228 -7.80 2.65 17.04
C GLY A 228 -7.13 3.35 15.85
N TRP A 229 -5.79 3.49 15.82
CA TRP A 229 -5.08 3.98 14.61
C TRP A 229 -5.37 3.10 13.39
N SER A 230 -5.56 1.80 13.61
CA SER A 230 -5.94 0.80 12.61
C SER A 230 -7.45 0.60 12.46
N SER A 231 -8.31 1.51 12.95
CA SER A 231 -9.78 1.37 12.85
C SER A 231 -10.22 1.01 11.42
N PRO A 232 -11.17 0.08 11.25
CA PRO A 232 -11.97 -0.60 12.29
C PRO A 232 -11.40 -1.97 12.75
N LEU A 233 -10.11 -2.27 12.54
CA LEU A 233 -9.49 -3.55 12.90
C LEU A 233 -9.65 -3.86 14.40
N ARG A 234 -10.05 -5.10 14.74
CA ARG A 234 -10.41 -5.52 16.12
C ARG A 234 -9.31 -6.27 16.88
N GLY A 235 -8.11 -6.35 16.34
CA GLY A 235 -6.96 -7.00 16.97
C GLY A 235 -5.82 -7.26 15.98
N PHE A 236 -5.03 -8.31 16.21
CA PHE A 236 -4.06 -8.77 15.22
C PHE A 236 -4.79 -9.50 14.07
N MET A 237 -4.36 -9.25 12.84
CA MET A 237 -5.07 -9.72 11.64
C MET A 237 -5.23 -11.24 11.59
N ARG A 238 -6.46 -11.69 11.33
CA ARG A 238 -6.80 -13.05 10.88
C ARG A 238 -6.29 -13.31 9.46
N GLU A 239 -6.28 -14.56 8.99
CA GLU A 239 -5.75 -14.91 7.66
C GLU A 239 -6.47 -14.14 6.54
N SER A 240 -7.79 -13.99 6.64
CA SER A 240 -8.60 -13.20 5.70
C SER A 240 -8.17 -11.73 5.61
N GLU A 241 -7.88 -11.08 6.73
CA GLU A 241 -7.49 -9.67 6.80
C GLU A 241 -6.05 -9.48 6.32
N PHE A 242 -5.17 -10.41 6.68
CA PHE A 242 -3.78 -10.48 6.23
C PHE A 242 -3.68 -10.63 4.71
N LEU A 243 -4.43 -11.56 4.12
CA LEU A 243 -4.48 -11.76 2.67
C LEU A 243 -5.05 -10.54 1.94
N GLN A 244 -6.16 -9.96 2.44
CA GLN A 244 -6.73 -8.74 1.86
C GLN A 244 -5.75 -7.56 1.89
N THR A 245 -5.04 -7.38 3.01
CA THR A 245 -3.96 -6.39 3.15
C THR A 245 -2.83 -6.62 2.14
N LEU A 246 -2.28 -7.83 2.07
CA LEU A 246 -1.17 -8.17 1.16
C LEU A 246 -1.51 -8.04 -0.33
N HIS A 247 -2.73 -8.40 -0.73
CA HIS A 247 -3.12 -8.44 -2.15
C HIS A 247 -3.82 -7.15 -2.62
N PHE A 248 -4.56 -6.48 -1.75
CA PHE A 248 -5.46 -5.38 -2.13
C PHE A 248 -5.22 -4.08 -1.36
N ASN A 249 -4.29 -4.06 -0.39
CA ASN A 249 -3.95 -2.89 0.44
C ASN A 249 -5.18 -2.29 1.14
N SER A 250 -6.19 -3.11 1.41
CA SER A 250 -7.50 -2.70 1.91
C SER A 250 -8.22 -3.85 2.60
N LEU A 251 -9.23 -3.53 3.40
CA LEU A 251 -10.15 -4.49 4.02
C LEU A 251 -11.58 -4.19 3.57
N ARG A 252 -12.34 -5.25 3.23
CA ARG A 252 -13.79 -5.16 3.03
C ARG A 252 -14.51 -5.24 4.37
N LEU A 253 -15.46 -4.33 4.61
CA LEU A 253 -16.32 -4.33 5.79
C LEU A 253 -17.62 -5.13 5.55
N ASP A 254 -18.35 -5.42 6.62
CA ASP A 254 -19.60 -6.21 6.60
C ASP A 254 -20.70 -5.60 5.70
N ASP A 255 -20.72 -4.27 5.56
CA ASP A 255 -21.64 -3.55 4.67
C ASP A 255 -21.21 -3.59 3.18
N GLY A 256 -20.08 -4.23 2.88
CA GLY A 256 -19.49 -4.33 1.55
C GLY A 256 -18.66 -3.11 1.14
N SER A 257 -18.52 -2.08 1.98
CA SER A 257 -17.59 -0.98 1.77
C SER A 257 -16.13 -1.44 1.94
N VAL A 258 -15.18 -0.56 1.59
CA VAL A 258 -13.74 -0.86 1.62
C VAL A 258 -13.01 0.27 2.34
N VAL A 259 -12.10 -0.09 3.25
CA VAL A 259 -11.20 0.83 3.95
C VAL A 259 -9.75 0.53 3.59
N ASN A 260 -8.88 1.54 3.61
CA ASN A 260 -7.47 1.31 3.34
C ASN A 260 -6.81 0.48 4.47
N MET A 261 -5.90 -0.41 4.13
CA MET A 261 -5.07 -1.18 5.07
C MET A 261 -3.90 -1.82 4.30
N SER A 262 -2.78 -1.11 4.19
CA SER A 262 -1.67 -1.52 3.31
C SER A 262 -0.55 -2.33 3.98
N VAL A 263 -0.47 -2.34 5.32
CA VAL A 263 0.62 -3.01 6.06
C VAL A 263 0.09 -4.15 6.95
N PRO A 264 0.71 -5.35 6.94
CA PRO A 264 0.28 -6.46 7.81
C PRO A 264 0.53 -6.19 9.30
N ILE A 265 -0.55 -6.00 10.06
CA ILE A 265 -0.54 -5.85 11.53
C ILE A 265 -0.80 -7.23 12.17
N VAL A 266 0.28 -7.98 12.41
CA VAL A 266 0.24 -9.39 12.80
C VAL A 266 1.21 -9.70 13.92
N LEU A 267 0.85 -10.65 14.79
CA LEU A 267 1.71 -11.21 15.83
C LEU A 267 2.27 -12.56 15.33
N ALA A 268 3.59 -12.76 15.41
CA ALA A 268 4.23 -14.00 14.97
C ALA A 268 4.55 -14.92 16.16
N ILE A 269 4.36 -16.24 15.98
CA ILE A 269 4.68 -17.25 17.00
C ILE A 269 5.44 -18.45 16.44
N ASP A 270 6.30 -19.03 17.27
CA ASP A 270 7.11 -20.21 16.94
C ASP A 270 6.35 -21.55 17.14
N ASP A 271 6.96 -22.65 16.69
CA ASP A 271 6.38 -23.99 16.76
C ASP A 271 6.23 -24.54 18.20
N ALA A 272 6.99 -24.04 19.17
CA ALA A 272 6.82 -24.39 20.59
C ALA A 272 5.70 -23.57 21.24
N GLN A 273 5.59 -22.28 20.92
CA GLN A 273 4.48 -21.42 21.32
C GLN A 273 3.15 -21.96 20.77
N LYS A 274 3.07 -22.28 19.47
CA LYS A 274 1.87 -22.91 18.88
C LYS A 274 1.46 -24.20 19.60
N ARG A 275 2.42 -25.09 19.88
CA ARG A 275 2.16 -26.33 20.63
C ARG A 275 1.71 -26.08 22.07
N ARG A 276 2.23 -25.03 22.73
CA ARG A 276 1.83 -24.64 24.10
C ARG A 276 0.43 -24.03 24.16
N ILE A 277 0.01 -23.31 23.12
CA ILE A 277 -1.35 -22.76 23.01
C ILE A 277 -2.36 -23.89 22.81
N CYS A 278 -1.99 -24.91 22.01
CA CYS A 278 -2.78 -26.13 21.82
C CYS A 278 -4.22 -25.82 21.38
N GLU A 279 -5.23 -26.30 22.11
CA GLU A 279 -6.66 -26.08 21.86
C GLU A 279 -7.22 -24.81 22.54
N SER A 280 -6.38 -23.98 23.18
CA SER A 280 -6.86 -22.77 23.82
C SER A 280 -7.36 -21.74 22.80
N THR A 281 -8.56 -21.19 23.04
CA THR A 281 -9.14 -20.13 22.21
C THR A 281 -8.66 -18.72 22.59
N ARG A 282 -7.83 -18.59 23.65
CA ARG A 282 -7.37 -17.31 24.20
C ARG A 282 -5.91 -17.38 24.66
N VAL A 283 -5.18 -16.28 24.51
CA VAL A 283 -3.79 -16.15 24.99
C VAL A 283 -3.60 -14.85 25.77
N ALA A 284 -2.76 -14.89 26.80
CA ALA A 284 -2.31 -13.69 27.51
C ALA A 284 -1.06 -13.13 26.82
N LEU A 285 -1.07 -11.83 26.52
CA LEU A 285 0.07 -11.10 25.96
C LEU A 285 0.79 -10.35 27.06
N VAL A 286 2.10 -10.57 27.19
CA VAL A 286 2.91 -10.06 28.31
C VAL A 286 4.18 -9.36 27.80
N ASP A 287 4.70 -8.38 28.54
CA ASP A 287 5.89 -7.62 28.17
C ASP A 287 7.22 -8.31 28.52
N SER A 288 8.33 -7.58 28.40
CA SER A 288 9.69 -8.01 28.77
C SER A 288 9.83 -8.46 30.23
N ASP A 289 9.03 -7.89 31.13
CA ASP A 289 9.11 -8.06 32.57
C ASP A 289 7.97 -8.95 33.10
N ASP A 290 7.30 -9.64 32.17
CA ASP A 290 6.22 -10.58 32.41
C ASP A 290 4.95 -9.95 33.03
N ASN A 291 4.78 -8.63 32.88
CA ASN A 291 3.53 -7.92 33.17
C ASN A 291 2.48 -8.22 32.10
N LEU A 292 1.21 -8.29 32.52
CA LEU A 292 0.09 -8.54 31.62
C LEU A 292 -0.34 -7.26 30.90
N ILE A 293 -0.28 -7.28 29.57
CA ILE A 293 -0.63 -6.15 28.69
C ILE A 293 -2.05 -6.32 28.12
N ALA A 294 -2.36 -7.51 27.59
CA ALA A 294 -3.60 -7.77 26.87
C ALA A 294 -4.02 -9.24 26.90
N ILE A 295 -5.26 -9.53 26.51
CA ILE A 295 -5.71 -10.85 26.09
C ILE A 295 -6.02 -10.79 24.58
N LEU A 296 -5.61 -11.80 23.83
CA LEU A 296 -6.09 -12.03 22.46
C LEU A 296 -7.08 -13.20 22.49
N LYS A 297 -8.30 -12.96 22.02
CA LYS A 297 -9.46 -13.86 22.10
C LYS A 297 -9.84 -14.42 20.74
N ASP A 298 -10.56 -15.54 20.78
CA ASP A 298 -11.12 -16.27 19.64
C ASP A 298 -10.08 -16.47 18.54
N ILE A 299 -8.92 -16.95 18.95
CA ILE A 299 -7.68 -16.89 18.16
C ILE A 299 -7.71 -17.78 16.91
N GLU A 300 -6.89 -17.40 15.94
CA GLU A 300 -6.69 -18.13 14.69
C GLU A 300 -5.19 -18.20 14.37
N ILE A 301 -4.64 -19.40 14.22
CA ILE A 301 -3.20 -19.61 13.98
C ILE A 301 -2.97 -20.14 12.55
N TYR A 302 -2.39 -19.29 11.70
CA TYR A 302 -2.17 -19.55 10.27
C TYR A 302 -0.68 -19.39 9.88
N LYS A 303 -0.32 -19.76 8.64
CA LYS A 303 1.09 -19.83 8.23
C LYS A 303 1.71 -18.46 7.98
N HIS A 304 2.91 -18.24 8.49
CA HIS A 304 3.72 -17.07 8.16
C HIS A 304 4.52 -17.32 6.88
N HIS A 305 3.92 -17.05 5.72
CA HIS A 305 4.61 -17.09 4.43
C HIS A 305 5.57 -15.89 4.27
N LYS A 306 6.69 -15.92 5.02
CA LYS A 306 7.63 -14.80 5.20
C LYS A 306 8.08 -14.17 3.88
N GLU A 307 8.62 -14.97 2.96
CA GLU A 307 9.14 -14.47 1.68
C GLU A 307 8.06 -13.74 0.86
N GLU A 308 6.85 -14.31 0.77
CA GLU A 308 5.71 -13.69 0.10
C GLU A 308 5.26 -12.40 0.79
N ARG A 309 5.16 -12.40 2.14
CA ARG A 309 4.84 -11.21 2.93
C ARG A 309 5.84 -10.09 2.64
N ILE A 310 7.13 -10.41 2.62
CA ILE A 310 8.22 -9.47 2.37
C ILE A 310 8.12 -8.94 0.92
N ALA A 311 8.04 -9.83 -0.07
CA ALA A 311 7.94 -9.47 -1.49
C ALA A 311 6.75 -8.56 -1.78
N ARG A 312 5.56 -8.85 -1.24
CA ARG A 312 4.34 -8.06 -1.47
C ARG A 312 4.32 -6.73 -0.72
N THR A 313 4.93 -6.66 0.46
CA THR A 313 4.92 -5.43 1.28
C THR A 313 6.01 -4.45 0.82
N TRP A 314 7.24 -4.92 0.57
CA TRP A 314 8.40 -4.07 0.20
C TRP A 314 8.70 -4.02 -1.30
N GLY A 315 8.12 -4.90 -2.14
CA GLY A 315 8.45 -4.99 -3.57
C GLY A 315 9.78 -5.66 -3.88
N THR A 316 10.41 -6.29 -2.88
CA THR A 316 11.72 -6.97 -2.96
C THR A 316 11.85 -7.96 -1.79
N THR A 317 12.75 -8.93 -1.90
CA THR A 317 13.17 -9.86 -0.83
C THR A 317 14.65 -9.72 -0.47
N ALA A 318 15.27 -8.60 -0.86
CA ALA A 318 16.69 -8.34 -0.60
C ALA A 318 17.02 -8.37 0.92
N PRO A 319 18.15 -8.97 1.33
CA PRO A 319 18.61 -8.92 2.71
C PRO A 319 19.05 -7.50 3.10
N GLY A 320 19.06 -7.17 4.40
CA GLY A 320 19.44 -5.85 4.90
C GLY A 320 18.28 -4.85 4.94
N LEU A 321 17.03 -5.31 4.76
CA LEU A 321 15.84 -4.50 4.97
C LEU A 321 15.57 -4.40 6.49
N PRO A 322 15.73 -3.23 7.13
CA PRO A 322 15.91 -3.14 8.58
C PRO A 322 14.73 -3.68 9.39
N TYR A 323 13.49 -3.37 8.97
CA TYR A 323 12.30 -3.90 9.62
C TYR A 323 12.13 -5.42 9.40
N VAL A 324 12.47 -5.91 8.20
CA VAL A 324 12.38 -7.34 7.86
C VAL A 324 13.35 -8.14 8.73
N ASP A 325 14.59 -7.70 8.83
CA ASP A 325 15.62 -8.34 9.65
C ASP A 325 15.27 -8.33 11.14
N GLN A 326 14.69 -7.22 11.63
CA GLN A 326 14.32 -7.05 13.03
C GLN A 326 13.04 -7.81 13.45
N ALA A 327 12.04 -7.94 12.56
CA ALA A 327 10.69 -8.40 12.94
C ALA A 327 10.11 -9.55 12.09
N ILE A 328 10.79 -10.00 11.03
CA ILE A 328 10.26 -11.05 10.13
C ILE A 328 11.25 -12.21 9.93
N THR A 329 12.52 -11.92 9.60
CA THR A 329 13.53 -12.94 9.23
C THR A 329 13.61 -14.04 10.29
N ASN A 330 13.87 -13.65 11.55
CA ASN A 330 14.02 -14.57 12.69
C ASN A 330 12.72 -14.79 13.49
N ALA A 331 11.58 -14.26 13.02
CA ALA A 331 10.28 -14.45 13.68
C ALA A 331 9.78 -15.90 13.55
N GLY A 332 8.70 -16.23 14.27
CA GLY A 332 8.05 -17.53 14.15
C GLY A 332 7.46 -17.84 12.76
N ASN A 333 7.22 -19.13 12.51
CA ASN A 333 6.66 -19.64 11.24
C ASN A 333 5.12 -19.58 11.17
N TRP A 334 4.48 -19.12 12.25
CA TRP A 334 3.03 -18.94 12.33
C TRP A 334 2.70 -17.50 12.67
N LEU A 335 1.52 -17.06 12.24
CA LEU A 335 0.88 -15.83 12.67
C LEU A 335 -0.33 -16.19 13.53
N ILE A 336 -0.64 -15.34 14.51
CA ILE A 336 -1.82 -15.46 15.36
C ILE A 336 -2.69 -14.20 15.24
N GLY A 337 -3.90 -14.37 14.72
CA GLY A 337 -4.94 -13.33 14.68
C GLY A 337 -5.98 -13.56 15.77
N GLY A 338 -6.77 -12.53 16.08
CA GLY A 338 -7.81 -12.61 17.10
C GLY A 338 -8.36 -11.26 17.53
N ASP A 339 -9.37 -11.29 18.39
CA ASP A 339 -9.97 -10.10 19.00
C ASP A 339 -9.11 -9.65 20.19
N LEU A 340 -8.56 -8.44 20.15
CA LEU A 340 -7.63 -7.94 21.16
C LEU A 340 -8.37 -7.15 22.26
N GLU A 341 -8.02 -7.40 23.51
CA GLU A 341 -8.48 -6.67 24.69
C GLU A 341 -7.27 -6.19 25.50
N VAL A 342 -6.99 -4.88 25.49
CA VAL A 342 -5.81 -4.27 26.13
C VAL A 342 -6.20 -3.69 27.50
N LEU A 343 -5.46 -4.02 28.55
CA LEU A 343 -5.85 -3.66 29.92
C LEU A 343 -5.72 -2.17 30.21
N GLU A 344 -4.61 -1.55 29.79
CA GLU A 344 -4.22 -0.20 30.19
C GLU A 344 -3.55 0.50 28.98
N PRO A 345 -3.69 1.83 28.84
CA PRO A 345 -2.97 2.59 27.81
C PRO A 345 -1.46 2.38 27.88
N ILE A 346 -0.84 2.09 26.74
CA ILE A 346 0.58 1.74 26.67
C ILE A 346 1.44 2.98 26.95
N LYS A 347 2.33 2.87 27.94
CA LYS A 347 3.31 3.90 28.31
C LYS A 347 4.72 3.35 28.17
N TYR A 348 5.65 4.20 27.76
CA TYR A 348 7.06 3.84 27.61
C TYR A 348 7.94 4.40 28.75
N ASN A 349 7.43 5.37 29.52
CA ASN A 349 8.11 6.00 30.65
C ASN A 349 9.48 6.63 30.30
N ASP A 350 9.65 7.02 29.03
CA ASP A 350 10.86 7.61 28.43
C ASP A 350 10.89 9.15 28.48
N GLY A 351 9.96 9.76 29.23
CA GLY A 351 9.75 11.21 29.29
C GLY A 351 8.95 11.80 28.11
N LEU A 352 8.58 11.00 27.11
CA LEU A 352 7.88 11.46 25.90
C LEU A 352 6.39 11.06 25.85
N ASP A 353 5.89 10.29 26.82
CA ASP A 353 4.48 9.85 26.85
C ASP A 353 3.48 11.02 26.81
N ARG A 354 3.86 12.22 27.30
CA ARG A 354 3.05 13.46 27.19
C ARG A 354 2.73 13.87 25.75
N PHE A 355 3.51 13.41 24.77
CA PHE A 355 3.31 13.66 23.34
C PHE A 355 2.64 12.49 22.61
N ARG A 356 2.41 11.35 23.26
CA ARG A 356 1.72 10.20 22.67
C ARG A 356 0.22 10.38 22.85
N LEU A 357 -0.37 11.23 22.01
CA LEU A 357 -1.80 11.49 22.03
C LEU A 357 -2.53 10.48 21.13
N SER A 358 -3.53 9.81 21.68
CA SER A 358 -4.38 8.88 20.93
C SER A 358 -5.18 9.60 19.83
N PRO A 359 -5.71 8.89 18.82
CA PRO A 359 -6.61 9.47 17.82
C PRO A 359 -7.82 10.18 18.43
N ALA A 360 -8.34 9.71 19.57
CA ALA A 360 -9.42 10.34 20.29
C ALA A 360 -8.97 11.68 20.93
N GLN A 361 -7.81 11.68 21.61
CA GLN A 361 -7.24 12.89 22.23
C GLN A 361 -6.85 13.96 21.19
N LEU A 362 -6.34 13.54 20.02
CA LEU A 362 -6.06 14.45 18.90
C LEU A 362 -7.33 15.11 18.38
N ARG A 363 -8.41 14.34 18.18
CA ARG A 363 -9.72 14.88 17.78
C ARG A 363 -10.30 15.85 18.82
N GLU A 364 -10.14 15.56 20.10
CA GLU A 364 -10.52 16.46 21.19
C GLU A 364 -9.73 17.77 21.12
N GLU A 365 -8.40 17.72 20.97
CA GLU A 365 -7.55 18.91 20.89
C GLU A 365 -7.85 19.76 19.63
N PHE A 366 -8.10 19.15 18.47
CA PHE A 366 -8.53 19.89 17.27
C PHE A 366 -9.90 20.56 17.46
N THR A 367 -10.84 19.86 18.10
CA THR A 367 -12.17 20.40 18.42
C THR A 367 -12.07 21.58 19.40
N LYS A 368 -11.26 21.44 20.44
CA LYS A 368 -10.95 22.45 21.46
C LYS A 368 -10.26 23.68 20.88
N ARG A 369 -9.38 23.52 19.89
CA ARG A 369 -8.78 24.63 19.12
C ARG A 369 -9.72 25.25 18.10
N ASN A 370 -10.95 24.74 17.94
CA ASN A 370 -11.89 25.13 16.87
C ASN A 370 -11.24 25.06 15.47
N ALA A 371 -10.52 23.97 15.18
CA ALA A 371 -9.95 23.73 13.86
C ALA A 371 -11.06 23.56 12.81
N ASP A 372 -10.97 24.27 11.68
CA ASP A 372 -11.87 24.07 10.52
C ASP A 372 -11.22 23.31 9.37
N ALA A 373 -9.91 23.03 9.48
CA ALA A 373 -9.18 22.02 8.73
C ALA A 373 -8.00 21.52 9.57
N VAL A 374 -7.65 20.24 9.46
CA VAL A 374 -6.43 19.66 10.03
C VAL A 374 -5.57 19.10 8.91
N PHE A 375 -4.30 19.51 8.87
CA PHE A 375 -3.34 19.03 7.87
C PHE A 375 -2.16 18.32 8.54
N ALA A 376 -1.96 17.06 8.18
CA ALA A 376 -0.93 16.21 8.78
C ALA A 376 0.40 16.26 8.02
N PHE A 377 1.51 16.34 8.77
CA PHE A 377 2.86 16.15 8.28
C PHE A 377 3.52 14.95 8.98
N GLN A 378 3.59 13.83 8.26
CA GLN A 378 4.33 12.63 8.68
C GLN A 378 5.83 12.84 8.52
N LEU A 379 6.61 12.49 9.55
CA LEU A 379 8.08 12.54 9.49
C LEU A 379 8.75 11.50 10.39
N ARG A 380 9.97 11.10 10.02
CA ARG A 380 10.89 10.29 10.84
C ARG A 380 12.27 10.96 11.01
N ASN A 381 12.46 12.12 10.41
CA ASN A 381 13.73 12.84 10.30
C ASN A 381 13.64 14.20 11.01
N PRO A 382 14.76 14.86 11.35
CA PRO A 382 14.78 16.27 11.74
C PRO A 382 14.04 17.19 10.75
N VAL A 383 13.41 18.24 11.27
CA VAL A 383 12.74 19.26 10.45
C VAL A 383 13.77 20.27 9.97
N HIS A 384 14.02 20.29 8.66
CA HIS A 384 14.73 21.36 7.98
C HIS A 384 13.74 22.28 7.23
N ASN A 385 14.17 23.44 6.78
CA ASN A 385 13.29 24.47 6.22
C ASN A 385 12.61 24.05 4.89
N GLY A 386 13.03 22.93 4.29
CA GLY A 386 12.30 22.31 3.18
C GLY A 386 11.00 21.68 3.63
N HIS A 387 11.00 20.98 4.77
CA HIS A 387 9.77 20.49 5.41
C HIS A 387 8.91 21.66 5.89
N ALA A 388 9.52 22.69 6.48
CA ALA A 388 8.79 23.90 6.89
C ALA A 388 8.12 24.61 5.70
N LEU A 389 8.79 24.71 4.54
CA LEU A 389 8.19 25.25 3.31
C LEU A 389 6.93 24.49 2.90
N LEU A 390 6.94 23.15 2.95
CA LEU A 390 5.75 22.34 2.66
C LEU A 390 4.59 22.59 3.64
N MET A 391 4.89 22.71 4.93
CA MET A 391 3.88 22.95 5.98
C MET A 391 3.31 24.37 5.93
N THR A 392 4.16 25.39 5.81
CA THR A 392 3.76 26.81 5.69
C THR A 392 3.02 27.11 4.38
N ASP A 393 3.46 26.56 3.25
CA ASP A 393 2.75 26.69 1.99
C ASP A 393 1.40 25.96 1.99
N THR A 394 1.30 24.83 2.71
CA THR A 394 -0.01 24.17 2.96
C THR A 394 -0.94 25.09 3.74
N ARG A 395 -0.49 25.66 4.86
CA ARG A 395 -1.27 26.63 5.65
C ARG A 395 -1.78 27.77 4.78
N ARG A 396 -0.88 28.39 3.98
CA ARG A 396 -1.21 29.47 3.03
C ARG A 396 -2.32 29.06 2.06
N ARG A 397 -2.19 27.90 1.40
CA ARG A 397 -3.21 27.38 0.46
C ARG A 397 -4.56 27.15 1.13
N LEU A 398 -4.59 26.63 2.37
CA LEU A 398 -5.84 26.41 3.10
C LEU A 398 -6.54 27.74 3.45
N LEU A 399 -5.79 28.75 3.88
CA LEU A 399 -6.34 30.10 4.10
C LEU A 399 -6.89 30.71 2.79
N GLU A 400 -6.20 30.51 1.66
CA GLU A 400 -6.67 30.93 0.32
C GLU A 400 -7.91 30.17 -0.16
N MET A 401 -8.05 28.88 0.19
CA MET A 401 -9.26 28.09 -0.06
C MET A 401 -10.45 28.54 0.80
N GLY A 402 -10.21 29.33 1.84
CA GLY A 402 -11.23 30.00 2.65
C GLY A 402 -11.34 29.53 4.09
N TYR A 403 -10.60 28.48 4.49
CA TYR A 403 -10.46 28.06 5.89
C TYR A 403 -9.92 29.21 6.75
N LYS A 404 -10.27 29.23 8.03
CA LYS A 404 -10.00 30.32 8.98
C LYS A 404 -9.01 29.91 10.06
N ASN A 405 -9.03 28.65 10.45
CA ASN A 405 -8.19 28.10 11.49
C ASN A 405 -7.68 26.69 11.11
N PRO A 406 -6.91 26.58 10.01
CA PRO A 406 -6.25 25.33 9.69
C PRO A 406 -5.20 25.02 10.77
N ILE A 407 -5.13 23.79 11.28
CA ILE A 407 -4.16 23.36 12.30
C ILE A 407 -3.18 22.34 11.70
N LEU A 408 -1.88 22.58 11.91
CA LEU A 408 -0.83 21.62 11.56
C LEU A 408 -0.80 20.51 12.61
N LEU A 409 -0.88 19.26 12.16
CA LEU A 409 -0.50 18.09 12.96
C LEU A 409 0.93 17.69 12.57
N LEU A 410 1.92 18.20 13.30
CA LEU A 410 3.33 17.82 13.15
C LEU A 410 3.54 16.48 13.88
N HIS A 411 3.74 15.41 13.13
CA HIS A 411 3.44 14.07 13.63
C HIS A 411 4.61 13.10 13.50
N PRO A 412 5.73 13.31 14.25
CA PRO A 412 6.87 12.41 14.22
C PRO A 412 6.49 10.96 14.57
N LEU A 413 7.00 10.02 13.79
CA LEU A 413 6.92 8.60 14.11
C LEU A 413 7.86 8.27 15.28
N GLY A 414 7.37 7.48 16.23
CA GLY A 414 8.08 7.11 17.46
C GLY A 414 8.06 5.63 17.83
N GLY A 415 7.55 4.75 16.95
CA GLY A 415 7.87 3.32 17.04
C GLY A 415 9.30 3.02 16.55
N TYR A 416 9.59 1.74 16.28
CA TYR A 416 10.87 1.31 15.73
C TYR A 416 11.31 2.11 14.50
N THR A 417 12.59 2.50 14.48
CA THR A 417 13.30 3.09 13.34
C THR A 417 14.67 2.43 13.20
N LYS A 418 15.22 2.42 11.98
CA LYS A 418 16.54 1.83 11.69
C LYS A 418 17.69 2.60 12.36
N ALA A 419 18.79 1.91 12.64
CA ALA A 419 19.85 2.39 13.54
C ALA A 419 20.59 3.67 13.12
N ASP A 420 20.59 4.05 11.83
CA ASP A 420 21.21 5.30 11.36
C ASP A 420 20.25 6.50 11.28
N ASP A 421 18.95 6.33 11.56
CA ASP A 421 18.01 7.44 11.72
C ASP A 421 18.20 8.11 13.10
N VAL A 422 17.91 9.42 13.21
CA VAL A 422 18.08 10.16 14.48
C VAL A 422 17.06 9.63 15.52
N PRO A 423 17.48 9.29 16.75
CA PRO A 423 16.59 8.79 17.80
C PRO A 423 15.45 9.75 18.12
N LEU A 424 14.32 9.20 18.56
CA LEU A 424 13.09 9.95 18.81
C LEU A 424 13.29 11.12 19.78
N SER A 425 13.99 10.91 20.90
CA SER A 425 14.26 11.96 21.90
C SER A 425 15.03 13.15 21.34
N TRP A 426 16.03 12.91 20.49
CA TRP A 426 16.78 13.97 19.80
C TRP A 426 15.94 14.66 18.71
N ARG A 427 15.08 13.94 18.00
CA ARG A 427 14.12 14.55 17.06
C ARG A 427 13.12 15.44 17.77
N MET A 428 12.56 15.01 18.91
CA MET A 428 11.61 15.82 19.67
C MET A 428 12.24 17.13 20.15
N LYS A 429 13.44 17.09 20.75
CA LYS A 429 14.22 18.30 21.09
C LYS A 429 14.43 19.22 19.88
N GLN A 430 14.78 18.64 18.73
CA GLN A 430 15.00 19.40 17.50
C GLN A 430 13.71 20.05 16.96
N HIS A 431 12.57 19.37 17.10
CA HIS A 431 11.27 19.91 16.70
C HIS A 431 10.77 21.00 17.66
N GLU A 432 11.01 20.86 18.98
CA GLU A 432 10.77 21.91 19.97
C GLU A 432 11.56 23.18 19.58
N LYS A 433 12.84 23.06 19.20
CA LYS A 433 13.65 24.19 18.71
C LYS A 433 13.15 24.84 17.41
N VAL A 434 12.62 24.07 16.47
CA VAL A 434 12.00 24.61 15.25
C VAL A 434 10.74 25.43 15.54
N LEU A 435 10.03 25.11 16.63
CA LEU A 435 8.86 25.86 17.10
C LEU A 435 9.25 27.09 17.92
N GLU A 436 10.26 26.97 18.81
CA GLU A 436 10.81 28.10 19.57
C GLU A 436 11.40 29.19 18.65
N ASP A 437 12.09 28.80 17.57
CA ASP A 437 12.64 29.73 16.56
C ASP A 437 11.55 30.36 15.65
N GLY A 438 10.27 29.98 15.80
CA GLY A 438 9.15 30.50 15.01
C GLY A 438 9.14 30.07 13.54
N VAL A 439 9.92 29.06 13.15
CA VAL A 439 9.90 28.48 11.79
C VAL A 439 8.58 27.76 11.52
N LEU A 440 7.98 27.20 12.56
CA LEU A 440 6.58 26.79 12.63
C LEU A 440 5.92 27.55 13.78
N ASP A 441 4.66 27.95 13.58
CA ASP A 441 3.87 28.66 14.59
C ASP A 441 3.32 27.68 15.65
N PRO A 442 3.70 27.81 16.94
CA PRO A 442 3.22 26.93 18.01
C PRO A 442 1.70 26.99 18.26
N GLU A 443 1.08 28.16 18.10
CA GLU A 443 -0.35 28.34 18.38
C GLU A 443 -1.22 27.54 17.41
N THR A 444 -0.76 27.42 16.16
CA THR A 444 -1.47 26.71 15.09
C THR A 444 -0.84 25.35 14.74
N THR A 445 0.00 24.82 15.63
CA THR A 445 0.63 23.49 15.53
C THR A 445 0.29 22.61 16.75
N VAL A 446 -0.09 21.37 16.48
CA VAL A 446 -0.14 20.27 17.46
C VAL A 446 1.02 19.32 17.16
N VAL A 447 1.88 19.10 18.14
CA VAL A 447 2.98 18.12 18.07
C VAL A 447 2.54 16.85 18.79
N SER A 448 2.56 15.71 18.10
CA SER A 448 2.24 14.40 18.69
C SER A 448 3.10 13.29 18.09
N ILE A 449 3.35 12.23 18.85
CA ILE A 449 4.16 11.08 18.47
C ILE A 449 3.25 9.96 17.96
N PHE A 450 3.41 9.57 16.70
CA PHE A 450 2.72 8.43 16.10
C PHE A 450 3.39 7.11 16.53
N PRO A 451 2.70 6.20 17.24
CA PRO A 451 3.34 5.05 17.89
C PRO A 451 3.77 3.91 16.95
N SER A 452 3.39 3.96 15.67
CA SER A 452 3.70 2.89 14.69
C SER A 452 5.20 2.65 14.52
N PRO A 453 5.62 1.38 14.42
CA PRO A 453 6.89 1.01 13.79
C PRO A 453 7.00 1.55 12.35
N MET A 454 8.22 1.86 11.92
CA MET A 454 8.57 2.25 10.54
C MET A 454 9.02 1.02 9.75
N HIS A 455 8.36 0.72 8.63
CA HIS A 455 8.70 -0.41 7.76
C HIS A 455 9.79 -0.07 6.74
N TYR A 456 9.87 1.19 6.33
CA TYR A 456 10.59 1.65 5.15
C TYR A 456 10.04 1.02 3.86
N ALA A 457 8.71 0.83 3.79
CA ALA A 457 8.00 0.17 2.68
C ALA A 457 7.34 1.14 1.68
N GLY A 458 7.84 2.38 1.61
CA GLY A 458 7.60 3.29 0.48
C GLY A 458 6.11 3.53 0.13
N PRO A 459 5.70 3.32 -1.14
CA PRO A 459 4.31 3.49 -1.59
C PRO A 459 3.28 2.59 -0.89
N THR A 460 3.70 1.43 -0.36
CA THR A 460 2.84 0.59 0.49
C THR A 460 2.62 1.28 1.83
N GLU A 461 3.68 1.70 2.49
CA GLU A 461 3.62 2.26 3.84
C GLU A 461 3.03 3.68 3.91
N VAL A 462 3.20 4.53 2.88
CA VAL A 462 2.63 5.89 2.91
C VAL A 462 1.10 5.89 2.97
N GLN A 463 0.45 4.85 2.45
CA GLN A 463 -1.00 4.65 2.59
C GLN A 463 -1.39 4.43 4.07
N TRP A 464 -0.65 3.59 4.80
CA TRP A 464 -0.81 3.39 6.24
C TRP A 464 -0.59 4.69 7.02
N HIS A 465 0.49 5.44 6.72
CA HIS A 465 0.77 6.73 7.37
C HIS A 465 -0.34 7.77 7.15
N ALA A 466 -1.05 7.71 6.02
CA ALA A 466 -2.21 8.55 5.71
C ALA A 466 -3.50 8.07 6.37
N LYS A 467 -3.82 6.77 6.27
CA LYS A 467 -4.98 6.12 6.92
C LYS A 467 -4.99 6.37 8.43
N ALA A 468 -3.85 6.19 9.09
CA ALA A 468 -3.72 6.47 10.52
C ALA A 468 -4.07 7.93 10.88
N ARG A 469 -3.83 8.88 9.96
CA ARG A 469 -4.09 10.31 10.15
C ARG A 469 -5.54 10.69 9.80
N ILE A 470 -6.19 9.98 8.89
CA ILE A 470 -7.66 9.99 8.77
C ILE A 470 -8.30 9.61 10.10
N ASN A 471 -7.86 8.49 10.70
CA ASN A 471 -8.39 8.05 11.99
C ASN A 471 -8.14 9.07 13.11
N ALA A 472 -7.00 9.78 13.10
CA ALA A 472 -6.72 10.91 14.01
C ALA A 472 -7.46 12.23 13.69
N GLY A 473 -8.23 12.33 12.59
CA GLY A 473 -9.03 13.51 12.26
C GLY A 473 -8.39 14.51 11.30
N ALA A 474 -7.35 14.14 10.55
CA ALA A 474 -6.74 15.00 9.54
C ALA A 474 -7.46 14.96 8.18
N ASP A 475 -7.99 16.09 7.73
CA ASP A 475 -8.70 16.22 6.45
C ASP A 475 -7.74 16.35 5.25
N PHE A 476 -6.51 16.79 5.50
CA PHE A 476 -5.45 16.99 4.52
C PHE A 476 -4.18 16.23 4.90
N TYR A 477 -3.47 15.70 3.90
CA TYR A 477 -2.22 14.97 4.13
C TYR A 477 -1.12 15.44 3.18
N ILE A 478 -0.04 15.97 3.74
CA ILE A 478 1.12 16.45 2.98
C ILE A 478 1.97 15.25 2.56
N VAL A 479 2.28 15.15 1.27
CA VAL A 479 3.16 14.10 0.74
C VAL A 479 4.21 14.67 -0.23
N GLY A 480 5.48 14.37 0.07
CA GLY A 480 6.66 14.84 -0.66
C GLY A 480 7.22 13.84 -1.67
N ARG A 481 8.52 13.95 -1.94
CA ARG A 481 9.32 12.96 -2.69
C ARG A 481 9.60 11.75 -1.80
N ASP A 482 9.56 10.54 -2.38
CA ASP A 482 10.00 9.28 -1.77
C ASP A 482 9.48 9.06 -0.32
N PRO A 483 8.17 9.21 -0.07
CA PRO A 483 7.62 9.04 1.25
C PRO A 483 7.78 7.59 1.71
N ALA A 484 8.21 7.42 2.96
CA ALA A 484 8.55 6.12 3.55
C ALA A 484 9.66 5.32 2.83
N GLY A 485 10.41 5.93 1.90
CA GLY A 485 11.52 5.27 1.21
C GLY A 485 12.86 5.26 1.97
N MET A 486 13.78 4.47 1.42
CA MET A 486 15.21 4.38 1.76
C MET A 486 16.03 3.95 0.54
N GLY A 487 17.36 4.02 0.62
CA GLY A 487 18.24 3.40 -0.38
C GLY A 487 18.14 1.87 -0.35
N HIS A 488 18.34 1.22 -1.49
CA HIS A 488 18.37 -0.24 -1.58
C HIS A 488 19.56 -0.80 -0.76
N PRO A 489 19.37 -1.83 0.11
CA PRO A 489 20.45 -2.31 0.98
C PRO A 489 21.70 -2.80 0.23
N THR A 490 21.51 -3.39 -0.96
CA THR A 490 22.57 -4.02 -1.75
C THR A 490 22.93 -3.30 -3.05
N GLU A 491 22.17 -2.26 -3.45
CA GLU A 491 22.32 -1.59 -4.75
C GLU A 491 22.44 -0.07 -4.60
N LYS A 492 23.17 0.59 -5.50
CA LYS A 492 23.39 2.05 -5.45
C LYS A 492 22.22 2.85 -6.06
N ARG A 493 21.00 2.63 -5.55
CA ARG A 493 19.77 3.34 -5.96
C ARG A 493 18.79 3.47 -4.81
N ASP A 494 17.76 4.31 -4.99
CA ASP A 494 16.59 4.32 -4.12
C ASP A 494 15.81 2.98 -4.26
N LEU A 495 15.17 2.54 -3.18
CA LEU A 495 14.38 1.31 -3.15
C LEU A 495 13.09 1.45 -3.99
N TYR A 496 12.55 2.66 -4.09
CA TYR A 496 11.32 3.00 -4.80
C TYR A 496 11.53 4.16 -5.79
N ASP A 497 10.68 4.25 -6.82
CA ASP A 497 10.55 5.48 -7.59
C ASP A 497 9.99 6.60 -6.72
N ALA A 498 10.63 7.75 -6.79
CA ALA A 498 10.44 8.85 -5.86
C ALA A 498 9.10 9.59 -6.00
N ASP A 499 8.35 9.35 -7.09
CA ASP A 499 6.99 9.86 -7.29
C ASP A 499 5.91 8.80 -7.03
N HIS A 500 6.24 7.51 -6.95
CA HIS A 500 5.26 6.43 -6.76
C HIS A 500 4.41 6.62 -5.50
N GLY A 501 5.00 7.05 -4.38
CA GLY A 501 4.25 7.28 -3.15
C GLY A 501 3.11 8.30 -3.32
N LYS A 502 3.33 9.40 -4.05
CA LYS A 502 2.29 10.40 -4.36
C LYS A 502 1.23 9.84 -5.30
N LYS A 503 1.65 9.13 -6.35
CA LYS A 503 0.76 8.54 -7.37
C LYS A 503 -0.16 7.50 -6.74
N VAL A 504 0.40 6.53 -6.01
CA VAL A 504 -0.34 5.47 -5.30
C VAL A 504 -1.31 6.07 -4.30
N LEU A 505 -0.88 7.02 -3.47
CA LEU A 505 -1.75 7.62 -2.46
C LEU A 505 -2.97 8.34 -3.08
N SER A 506 -2.83 8.91 -4.27
CA SER A 506 -3.94 9.57 -4.99
C SER A 506 -4.95 8.62 -5.65
N MET A 507 -4.68 7.31 -5.68
CA MET A 507 -5.53 6.27 -6.28
C MET A 507 -5.79 5.07 -5.35
N ALA A 508 -5.39 5.18 -4.08
CA ALA A 508 -5.48 4.10 -3.11
C ALA A 508 -6.93 3.94 -2.59
N PRO A 509 -7.47 2.70 -2.56
CA PRO A 509 -8.83 2.45 -2.11
C PRO A 509 -9.01 2.82 -0.64
N GLY A 510 -10.13 3.45 -0.30
CA GLY A 510 -10.48 3.90 1.04
C GLY A 510 -9.85 5.24 1.46
N LEU A 511 -9.01 5.87 0.63
CA LEU A 511 -8.39 7.18 0.89
C LEU A 511 -9.01 8.31 0.04
N GLU A 512 -10.06 8.05 -0.73
CA GLU A 512 -10.67 8.98 -1.71
C GLU A 512 -11.23 10.27 -1.07
N ARG A 513 -11.51 10.18 0.24
CA ARG A 513 -12.04 11.25 1.10
C ARG A 513 -10.95 12.14 1.73
N LEU A 514 -9.69 11.73 1.69
CA LEU A 514 -8.56 12.48 2.25
C LEU A 514 -7.95 13.39 1.18
N ASN A 515 -7.79 14.67 1.52
CA ASN A 515 -7.24 15.65 0.58
C ASN A 515 -5.71 15.52 0.53
N ILE A 516 -5.22 14.72 -0.42
CA ILE A 516 -3.79 14.55 -0.66
C ILE A 516 -3.20 15.85 -1.23
N LEU A 517 -2.17 16.39 -0.56
CA LEU A 517 -1.44 17.57 -0.99
C LEU A 517 -0.05 17.17 -1.48
N PRO A 518 0.11 16.85 -2.78
CA PRO A 518 1.39 16.47 -3.35
C PRO A 518 2.28 17.70 -3.56
N PHE A 519 3.52 17.60 -3.12
CA PHE A 519 4.52 18.64 -3.31
C PHE A 519 5.62 18.24 -4.30
N LYS A 520 6.16 19.27 -4.99
CA LYS A 520 7.43 19.20 -5.69
C LYS A 520 8.57 19.11 -4.67
N VAL A 521 9.74 18.67 -5.12
CA VAL A 521 10.94 18.63 -4.26
C VAL A 521 11.29 20.04 -3.79
N ALA A 522 11.55 20.23 -2.51
CA ALA A 522 12.12 21.46 -1.97
C ALA A 522 13.65 21.30 -1.87
N ALA A 523 14.39 22.31 -2.32
CA ALA A 523 15.85 22.35 -2.32
C ALA A 523 16.35 23.75 -1.93
N TYR A 524 17.62 23.87 -1.58
CA TYR A 524 18.20 25.15 -1.18
C TYR A 524 18.54 25.99 -2.42
N ASP A 525 17.86 27.12 -2.63
CA ASP A 525 18.12 28.02 -3.75
C ASP A 525 19.24 29.00 -3.38
N LYS A 526 20.42 28.79 -3.98
CA LYS A 526 21.62 29.59 -3.72
C LYS A 526 21.47 31.05 -4.13
N THR A 527 20.55 31.37 -5.04
CA THR A 527 20.29 32.75 -5.50
C THR A 527 19.43 33.53 -4.50
N GLN A 528 18.69 32.84 -3.63
CA GLN A 528 17.77 33.44 -2.66
C GLN A 528 18.17 33.23 -1.20
N GLY A 529 19.22 32.44 -0.93
CA GLY A 529 19.69 32.15 0.43
C GLY A 529 18.70 31.35 1.29
N LYS A 530 17.81 30.56 0.67
CA LYS A 530 16.72 29.87 1.39
C LYS A 530 16.20 28.64 0.66
N MET A 531 15.38 27.85 1.35
CA MET A 531 14.65 26.73 0.76
C MET A 531 13.53 27.22 -0.17
N ALA A 532 13.44 26.63 -1.36
CA ALA A 532 12.41 26.89 -2.36
C ALA A 532 12.00 25.60 -3.09
N PHE A 533 10.89 25.63 -3.82
CA PHE A 533 10.53 24.52 -4.70
C PHE A 533 11.50 24.44 -5.89
N PHE A 534 12.00 23.25 -6.18
CA PHE A 534 12.95 23.00 -7.25
C PHE A 534 12.37 23.36 -8.63
N ASP A 535 13.16 24.11 -9.41
CA ASP A 535 12.85 24.53 -10.76
C ASP A 535 13.84 23.86 -11.75
N PRO A 536 13.36 22.94 -12.61
CA PRO A 536 14.21 22.20 -13.54
C PRO A 536 14.75 23.03 -14.69
N SER A 537 14.33 24.30 -14.87
CA SER A 537 14.91 25.20 -15.86
C SER A 537 16.22 25.85 -15.41
N ARG A 538 16.52 25.83 -14.10
CA ARG A 538 17.74 26.38 -13.49
C ARG A 538 18.35 25.44 -12.43
N PRO A 539 18.57 24.15 -12.75
CA PRO A 539 18.96 23.14 -11.77
C PRO A 539 20.29 23.47 -11.05
N GLN A 540 21.18 24.21 -11.71
CA GLN A 540 22.46 24.66 -11.16
C GLN A 540 22.32 25.63 -9.97
N ASP A 541 21.18 26.29 -9.80
CA ASP A 541 20.93 27.23 -8.70
C ASP A 541 20.63 26.51 -7.38
N PHE A 542 20.18 25.26 -7.45
CA PHE A 542 19.72 24.50 -6.30
C PHE A 542 20.81 23.59 -5.73
N LEU A 543 20.86 23.51 -4.40
CA LEU A 543 21.66 22.56 -3.66
C LEU A 543 20.75 21.55 -2.96
N PHE A 544 20.98 20.27 -3.25
CA PHE A 544 20.36 19.15 -2.53
C PHE A 544 21.30 18.70 -1.41
N ILE A 545 20.83 18.75 -0.17
CA ILE A 545 21.54 18.25 1.01
C ILE A 545 20.82 16.99 1.47
N SER A 546 21.40 15.82 1.15
CA SER A 546 20.86 14.53 1.59
C SER A 546 21.00 14.35 3.10
N GLY A 547 20.24 13.43 3.68
CA GLY A 547 20.42 13.03 5.09
C GLY A 547 21.86 12.65 5.39
N THR A 548 22.51 11.84 4.54
CA THR A 548 23.94 11.51 4.71
C THR A 548 24.84 12.75 4.71
N LYS A 549 24.65 13.70 3.79
CA LYS A 549 25.45 14.95 3.78
C LYS A 549 25.20 15.79 5.04
N MET A 550 23.96 15.90 5.48
CA MET A 550 23.58 16.58 6.73
C MET A 550 24.33 15.96 7.93
N ARG A 551 24.38 14.62 8.03
CA ARG A 551 25.11 13.91 9.08
C ARG A 551 26.62 14.13 9.02
N THR A 552 27.20 14.18 7.82
CA THR A 552 28.63 14.50 7.64
C THR A 552 28.94 15.91 8.12
N LEU A 553 28.14 16.90 7.73
CA LEU A 553 28.32 18.30 8.17
C LEU A 553 28.29 18.40 9.69
N ALA A 554 27.26 17.86 10.34
CA ALA A 554 27.12 17.92 11.80
C ALA A 554 28.27 17.22 12.54
N ARG A 555 28.70 16.03 12.09
CA ARG A 555 29.86 15.31 12.64
C ARG A 555 31.19 16.07 12.51
N ASN A 556 31.33 16.87 11.46
CA ASN A 556 32.51 17.71 11.23
C ASN A 556 32.42 19.09 11.91
N LYS A 557 31.31 19.39 12.60
CA LYS A 557 30.97 20.73 13.12
C LYS A 557 30.92 21.81 12.02
N GLU A 558 30.63 21.39 10.79
CA GLU A 558 30.38 22.26 9.65
C GLU A 558 28.89 22.64 9.62
N ASN A 559 28.58 23.91 9.36
CA ASN A 559 27.19 24.34 9.21
C ASN A 559 26.68 24.07 7.78
N PRO A 560 25.39 23.71 7.60
CA PRO A 560 24.73 23.82 6.31
C PRO A 560 24.61 25.30 5.91
N PRO A 561 24.30 25.60 4.64
CA PRO A 561 24.00 26.97 4.22
C PRO A 561 22.92 27.61 5.10
N GLU A 562 23.12 28.88 5.45
CA GLU A 562 22.17 29.68 6.20
C GLU A 562 20.77 29.59 5.60
N GLY A 563 19.73 29.37 6.41
CA GLY A 563 18.36 29.18 5.91
C GLY A 563 18.01 27.76 5.43
N PHE A 564 18.93 26.78 5.47
CA PHE A 564 18.60 25.36 5.27
C PHE A 564 17.81 24.76 6.45
N MET A 565 18.21 25.09 7.68
CA MET A 565 17.59 24.72 8.95
C MET A 565 17.74 25.90 9.91
N CYS A 566 16.91 26.01 10.94
CA CYS A 566 17.10 27.03 11.97
C CYS A 566 18.34 26.75 12.85
N PRO A 567 19.05 27.77 13.36
CA PRO A 567 20.31 27.56 14.07
C PRO A 567 20.20 26.70 15.32
N SER A 568 19.18 26.91 16.17
CA SER A 568 19.01 26.14 17.40
C SER A 568 18.61 24.68 17.12
N GLY A 569 17.82 24.46 16.06
CA GLY A 569 17.51 23.13 15.54
C GLY A 569 18.71 22.42 14.91
N TRP A 570 19.70 23.15 14.40
CA TRP A 570 20.96 22.59 13.93
C TRP A 570 21.89 22.21 15.08
N GLU A 571 22.00 23.06 16.11
CA GLU A 571 22.79 22.83 17.32
C GLU A 571 22.42 21.50 18.01
N VAL A 572 21.12 21.21 18.15
CA VAL A 572 20.63 19.92 18.69
C VAL A 572 21.11 18.70 17.88
N LEU A 573 21.34 18.86 16.56
CA LEU A 573 21.91 17.78 15.74
C LEU A 573 23.43 17.66 15.92
N VAL A 574 24.14 18.77 16.07
CA VAL A 574 25.57 18.77 16.38
C VAL A 574 25.81 18.08 17.74
N ASP A 575 25.06 18.45 18.78
CA ASP A 575 25.09 17.79 20.10
C ASP A 575 24.86 16.28 20.01
N TYR A 576 23.87 15.86 19.21
CA TYR A 576 23.61 14.44 18.98
C TYR A 576 24.80 13.73 18.32
N TYR A 577 25.38 14.30 17.26
CA TYR A 577 26.50 13.66 16.56
C TYR A 577 27.80 13.71 17.36
N ASP A 578 28.01 14.73 18.17
CA ASP A 578 29.09 14.78 19.18
C ASP A 578 28.92 13.69 20.23
N SER A 579 27.70 13.40 20.69
CA SER A 579 27.43 12.31 21.64
C SER A 579 27.72 10.90 21.08
N LEU A 580 27.85 10.77 19.76
CA LEU A 580 28.27 9.54 19.08
C LEU A 580 29.77 9.47 18.81
N ALA A 581 30.51 10.57 18.96
CA ALA A 581 31.96 10.53 18.83
C ALA A 581 32.53 9.71 20.00
N PRO A 582 33.47 8.76 19.76
CA PRO A 582 34.18 8.14 20.85
C PRO A 582 34.87 9.25 21.68
N ALA A 583 34.63 9.27 22.98
CA ALA A 583 35.52 10.01 23.87
C ALA A 583 36.96 9.49 23.64
N ASP A 584 37.97 10.37 23.70
CA ASP A 584 39.38 10.10 23.35
C ASP A 584 40.07 8.97 24.16
N ASN A 585 39.33 8.24 25.00
CA ASN A 585 39.77 7.13 25.82
C ASN A 585 39.11 5.79 25.44
N GLY A 586 39.33 5.33 24.20
CA GLY A 586 39.47 3.89 23.87
C GLY A 586 38.36 2.89 24.25
N LYS A 587 37.18 3.35 24.67
CA LYS A 587 36.01 2.51 24.97
C LYS A 587 34.80 3.06 24.24
N VAL A 588 34.29 2.28 23.29
CA VAL A 588 32.99 2.53 22.67
C VAL A 588 31.93 2.49 23.77
N PRO A 589 31.18 3.57 24.02
CA PRO A 589 30.00 3.49 24.86
C PRO A 589 28.98 2.60 24.14
N GLU A 590 28.47 1.59 24.84
CA GLU A 590 27.37 0.78 24.33
C GLU A 590 26.17 1.70 24.06
N ALA A 591 25.49 1.52 22.93
CA ALA A 591 24.38 2.38 22.56
C ALA A 591 23.28 2.27 23.64
N VAL A 592 23.07 3.36 24.39
CA VAL A 592 22.02 3.44 25.41
C VAL A 592 20.70 3.10 24.71
N PRO A 593 19.98 2.03 25.13
CA PRO A 593 18.73 1.67 24.51
C PRO A 593 17.70 2.76 24.81
N ALA A 594 17.46 3.62 23.81
CA ALA A 594 16.30 4.52 23.74
C ALA A 594 15.01 3.71 23.59
#